data_AF-A0A973ICH3-F1
#
_entry.id   AF-A0A973ICH3-F1
#
_cell.length_a   1.000
_cell.length_b   1.000
_cell.length_c   1.000
_cell.angle_alpha   90.00
_cell.angle_beta   90.00
_cell.angle_gamma   90.00
#
_symmetry.space_group_name_H-M   'P 1'
#
loop_
_entity.id
_entity.type
_entity.pdbx_description
1 polymer ?
#
loop_
_entity_poly.entity_id
_entity_poly.type
_entity_poly.pdbx_seq_one_letter_code
_entity_poly.pdbx_strand_id
1 'polypeptide(L)'
;MTSKKLEHAKGLYLDGIRDGQIWEALNAHTGDRYTQHSTGVADGKEGFAAFFAPFLERNPDRDIQVIREIEDGPYVFLHVYQNLGNGAAQWVTADLFDTDENDKVIEHWDVIQEFATQTVSGRTMVDGSTHIEDLDKTEANKAKVQQFCDVVLVGGQFDKVTDFISTERYDQHNPAVGDGLDG
;
A
#
# COMPACT_ATOMS: atom_id res chain seq x y z
N MET A 1 -13.09 -15.34 -9.53
CA MET A 1 -12.48 -14.68 -10.72
C MET A 1 -11.50 -13.66 -10.18
N THR A 2 -10.32 -13.55 -10.79
CA THR A 2 -9.32 -12.54 -10.41
C THR A 2 -9.87 -11.15 -10.71
N SER A 3 -9.74 -10.21 -9.78
CA SER A 3 -10.16 -8.82 -9.98
C SER A 3 -9.25 -8.13 -10.99
N LYS A 4 -9.85 -7.48 -12.00
CA LYS A 4 -9.13 -6.65 -12.97
C LYS A 4 -8.55 -5.39 -12.34
N LYS A 5 -9.24 -4.78 -11.37
CA LYS A 5 -8.71 -3.60 -10.67
C LYS A 5 -7.41 -3.93 -9.95
N LEU A 6 -7.40 -5.05 -9.23
CA LEU A 6 -6.19 -5.54 -8.56
C LEU A 6 -5.09 -5.87 -9.57
N GLU A 7 -5.43 -6.51 -10.69
CA GLU A 7 -4.48 -6.77 -11.78
C GLU A 7 -3.88 -5.48 -12.34
N HIS A 8 -4.70 -4.46 -12.60
CA HIS A 8 -4.24 -3.17 -13.13
C HIS A 8 -3.34 -2.42 -12.13
N ALA A 9 -3.74 -2.31 -10.86
CA ALA A 9 -2.92 -1.67 -9.83
C ALA A 9 -1.57 -2.38 -9.66
N LYS A 10 -1.56 -3.73 -9.59
CA LYS A 10 -0.32 -4.51 -9.47
C LYS A 10 0.56 -4.38 -10.72
N GLY A 11 -0.03 -4.33 -11.90
CA GLY A 11 0.71 -4.21 -13.16
C GLY A 11 1.58 -2.95 -13.24
N LEU A 12 1.16 -1.84 -12.62
CA LEU A 12 2.01 -0.65 -12.52
C LEU A 12 3.31 -0.93 -11.75
N TYR A 13 3.25 -1.70 -10.67
CA TYR A 13 4.41 -2.10 -9.89
C TYR A 13 5.22 -3.22 -10.56
N LEU A 14 4.56 -4.29 -10.98
CA LEU A 14 5.22 -5.51 -11.42
C LEU A 14 5.71 -5.39 -12.87
N ASP A 15 4.85 -4.95 -13.77
CA ASP A 15 5.21 -4.87 -15.19
C ASP A 15 6.00 -3.58 -15.45
N GLY A 16 5.52 -2.46 -14.89
CA GLY A 16 6.11 -1.14 -15.09
C GLY A 16 7.45 -0.96 -14.38
N ILE A 17 7.45 -1.10 -13.06
CA ILE A 17 8.64 -0.78 -12.23
C ILE A 17 9.57 -1.98 -12.11
N ARG A 18 9.10 -3.13 -11.63
CA ARG A 18 9.95 -4.32 -11.41
C ARG A 18 10.52 -4.81 -12.73
N ASP A 19 9.68 -5.05 -13.74
CA ASP A 19 10.10 -5.63 -15.02
C ASP A 19 10.53 -4.57 -16.06
N GLY A 20 10.38 -3.28 -15.72
CA GLY A 20 10.90 -2.15 -16.50
C GLY A 20 10.13 -1.84 -17.79
N GLN A 21 8.92 -2.39 -17.95
CA GLN A 21 8.07 -2.21 -19.14
C GLN A 21 7.15 -1.00 -18.97
N ILE A 22 7.73 0.19 -18.75
CA ILE A 22 6.99 1.41 -18.34
C ILE A 22 5.80 1.69 -19.25
N TRP A 23 6.03 1.79 -20.56
CA TRP A 23 4.99 2.24 -21.49
C TRP A 23 3.94 1.16 -21.75
N GLU A 24 4.35 -0.09 -21.84
CA GLU A 24 3.48 -1.25 -21.95
C GLU A 24 2.55 -1.33 -20.74
N ALA A 25 3.09 -1.21 -19.52
CA ALA A 25 2.33 -1.21 -18.27
C ALA A 25 1.37 -0.02 -18.20
N LEU A 26 1.83 1.20 -18.50
CA LEU A 26 0.97 2.39 -18.49
C LEU A 26 -0.18 2.25 -19.49
N ASN A 27 0.06 1.71 -20.69
CA ASN A 27 -1.00 1.48 -21.67
C ASN A 27 -1.95 0.35 -21.27
N ALA A 28 -1.43 -0.68 -20.59
CA ALA A 28 -2.20 -1.83 -20.16
C ALA A 28 -3.02 -1.58 -18.87
N HIS A 29 -2.62 -0.66 -17.99
CA HIS A 29 -3.20 -0.56 -16.66
C HIS A 29 -3.80 0.79 -16.28
N THR A 30 -3.47 1.87 -16.99
CA THR A 30 -4.05 3.21 -16.70
C THR A 30 -5.16 3.58 -17.68
N GLY A 31 -6.11 4.40 -17.20
CA GLY A 31 -7.19 4.97 -18.00
C GLY A 31 -6.75 6.20 -18.81
N ASP A 32 -7.72 6.98 -19.27
CA ASP A 32 -7.48 8.19 -20.07
C ASP A 32 -6.85 9.34 -19.25
N ARG A 33 -7.11 9.36 -17.94
CA ARG A 33 -6.42 10.23 -16.96
C ARG A 33 -5.58 9.38 -16.03
N TYR A 34 -4.50 9.95 -15.50
CA TYR A 34 -3.73 9.37 -14.42
C TYR A 34 -3.20 10.48 -13.52
N THR A 35 -3.93 10.81 -12.46
CA THR A 35 -3.53 11.84 -11.50
C THR A 35 -2.58 11.24 -10.46
N GLN A 36 -1.48 11.94 -10.18
CA GLN A 36 -0.43 11.51 -9.26
C GLN A 36 -0.36 12.41 -8.03
N HIS A 37 -0.34 11.78 -6.86
CA HIS A 37 -0.08 12.47 -5.60
C HIS A 37 1.27 12.08 -4.98
N SER A 38 1.94 11.07 -5.54
CA SER A 38 3.28 10.64 -5.16
C SER A 38 4.29 11.79 -5.25
N THR A 39 5.14 11.91 -4.23
CA THR A 39 6.07 13.04 -4.13
C THR A 39 7.03 13.07 -5.34
N GLY A 40 6.95 14.13 -6.13
CA GLY A 40 7.86 14.37 -7.26
C GLY A 40 7.44 13.70 -8.58
N VAL A 41 6.33 12.97 -8.62
CA VAL A 41 5.77 12.41 -9.85
C VAL A 41 4.73 13.38 -10.41
N ALA A 42 4.87 13.77 -11.68
CA ALA A 42 3.87 14.60 -12.35
C ALA A 42 2.67 13.76 -12.83
N ASP A 43 1.53 14.42 -13.05
CA ASP A 43 0.35 13.80 -13.65
C ASP A 43 0.64 13.21 -15.04
N GLY A 44 -0.19 12.23 -15.41
CA GLY A 44 -0.19 11.58 -16.72
C GLY A 44 0.83 10.45 -16.84
N LYS A 45 0.68 9.67 -17.92
CA LYS A 45 1.59 8.56 -18.25
C LYS A 45 3.01 9.08 -18.47
N GLU A 46 3.14 10.25 -19.08
CA GLU A 46 4.41 10.94 -19.32
C GLU A 46 5.11 11.32 -18.02
N GLY A 47 4.37 11.83 -17.03
CA GLY A 47 4.92 12.18 -15.73
C GLY A 47 5.48 10.98 -14.98
N PHE A 48 4.73 9.87 -14.97
CA PHE A 48 5.19 8.58 -14.46
C PHE A 48 6.44 8.10 -15.20
N ALA A 49 6.41 8.07 -16.53
CA ALA A 49 7.53 7.58 -17.33
C ALA A 49 8.81 8.41 -17.13
N ALA A 50 8.68 9.74 -17.07
CA ALA A 50 9.79 10.65 -16.83
C ALA A 50 10.42 10.46 -15.44
N PHE A 51 9.60 10.17 -14.42
CA PHE A 51 10.10 9.89 -13.07
C PHE A 51 10.80 8.53 -12.98
N PHE A 52 10.19 7.49 -13.53
CA PHE A 52 10.68 6.12 -13.35
C PHE A 52 11.80 5.73 -14.31
N ALA A 53 11.92 6.31 -15.52
CA ALA A 53 13.02 6.01 -16.44
C ALA A 53 14.42 6.12 -15.78
N PRO A 54 14.80 7.26 -15.17
CA PRO A 54 16.10 7.35 -14.49
C PRO A 54 16.15 6.53 -13.19
N PHE A 55 15.02 6.20 -12.57
CA PHE A 55 14.98 5.27 -11.44
C PHE A 55 15.37 3.85 -11.86
N LEU A 56 14.88 3.38 -13.01
CA LEU A 56 15.22 2.05 -13.53
C LEU A 56 16.70 1.95 -13.91
N GLU A 57 17.27 2.99 -14.51
CA GLU A 57 18.70 3.05 -14.82
C GLU A 57 19.59 2.96 -13.57
N ARG A 58 19.19 3.63 -12.48
CA ARG A 58 19.93 3.60 -11.21
C ARG A 58 19.76 2.30 -10.43
N ASN A 59 18.63 1.61 -10.60
CA ASN A 59 18.28 0.42 -9.84
C ASN A 59 18.03 -0.74 -10.80
N PRO A 60 19.05 -1.34 -11.43
CA PRO A 60 18.86 -2.43 -12.38
C PRO A 60 18.28 -3.71 -11.73
N ASP A 61 18.65 -3.99 -10.47
CA ASP A 61 18.12 -5.08 -9.67
C ASP A 61 16.98 -4.59 -8.78
N ARG A 62 15.76 -5.06 -9.06
CA ARG A 62 14.54 -4.66 -8.35
C ARG A 62 13.73 -5.90 -7.99
N ASP A 63 13.68 -6.23 -6.71
CA ASP A 63 12.78 -7.23 -6.15
C ASP A 63 11.60 -6.48 -5.50
N ILE A 64 10.41 -6.59 -6.11
CA ILE A 64 9.20 -5.91 -5.67
C ILE A 64 8.13 -6.97 -5.40
N GLN A 65 7.55 -6.91 -4.22
CA GLN A 65 6.57 -7.88 -3.73
C GLN A 65 5.31 -7.14 -3.24
N VAL A 66 4.18 -7.46 -3.85
CA VAL A 66 2.87 -7.00 -3.36
C VAL A 66 2.47 -7.95 -2.23
N ILE A 67 2.49 -7.44 -1.00
CA ILE A 67 2.29 -8.23 0.22
C ILE A 67 0.80 -8.39 0.52
N ARG A 68 0.02 -7.31 0.37
CA ARG A 68 -1.43 -7.32 0.55
C ARG A 68 -2.09 -6.51 -0.56
N GLU A 69 -3.31 -6.93 -0.88
CA GLU A 69 -4.16 -6.26 -1.85
C GLU A 69 -5.60 -6.27 -1.35
N ILE A 70 -6.27 -5.12 -1.44
CA ILE A 70 -7.67 -4.95 -1.03
C ILE A 70 -8.39 -4.18 -2.12
N GLU A 71 -9.58 -4.63 -2.50
CA GLU A 71 -10.50 -3.90 -3.37
C GLU A 71 -11.72 -3.47 -2.56
N ASP A 72 -12.09 -2.19 -2.67
CA ASP A 72 -13.30 -1.63 -2.06
C ASP A 72 -13.98 -0.65 -3.00
N GLY A 73 -15.02 -1.11 -3.69
CA GLY A 73 -15.70 -0.32 -4.73
C GLY A 73 -14.73 0.03 -5.87
N PRO A 74 -14.54 1.31 -6.21
CA PRO A 74 -13.58 1.73 -7.23
C PRO A 74 -12.14 1.77 -6.70
N TYR A 75 -11.93 1.64 -5.39
CA TYR A 75 -10.61 1.79 -4.80
C TYR A 75 -9.86 0.47 -4.70
N VAL A 76 -8.55 0.55 -4.91
CA VAL A 76 -7.61 -0.54 -4.64
C VAL A 76 -6.54 -0.05 -3.68
N PHE A 77 -6.28 -0.83 -2.62
CA PHE A 77 -5.16 -0.63 -1.72
C PHE A 77 -4.11 -1.71 -1.92
N LEU A 78 -2.84 -1.30 -2.07
CA LEU A 78 -1.70 -2.21 -2.09
C LEU A 78 -0.76 -1.92 -0.93
N HIS A 79 -0.20 -2.98 -0.35
CA HIS A 79 0.92 -2.90 0.59
C HIS A 79 2.12 -3.57 -0.08
N VAL A 80 3.15 -2.79 -0.40
CA VAL A 80 4.24 -3.23 -1.28
C VAL A 80 5.57 -3.15 -0.56
N TYR A 81 6.34 -4.24 -0.63
CA TYR A 81 7.74 -4.27 -0.22
C TYR A 81 8.63 -4.15 -1.45
N GLN A 82 9.68 -3.33 -1.35
CA GLN A 82 10.64 -3.08 -2.42
C GLN A 82 12.05 -3.31 -1.89
N ASN A 83 12.85 -4.09 -2.60
CA ASN A 83 14.26 -4.35 -2.33
C ASN A 83 15.07 -4.05 -3.59
N LEU A 84 15.91 -3.03 -3.52
CA LEU A 84 16.67 -2.49 -4.65
C LEU A 84 18.16 -2.80 -4.46
N GLY A 85 18.83 -3.15 -5.56
CA GLY A 85 20.28 -3.36 -5.56
C GLY A 85 20.74 -4.45 -4.61
N ASN A 86 19.96 -5.52 -4.44
CA ASN A 86 20.24 -6.66 -3.56
C ASN A 86 20.43 -6.26 -2.07
N GLY A 87 19.55 -5.41 -1.55
CA GLY A 87 19.56 -4.93 -0.16
C GLY A 87 20.23 -3.58 0.05
N ALA A 88 20.61 -2.88 -1.03
CA ALA A 88 21.19 -1.55 -0.95
C ALA A 88 20.19 -0.50 -0.46
N ALA A 89 18.91 -0.66 -0.81
CA ALA A 89 17.81 0.14 -0.32
C ALA A 89 16.53 -0.70 -0.25
N GLN A 90 15.79 -0.59 0.85
CA GLN A 90 14.55 -1.33 1.06
C GLN A 90 13.45 -0.38 1.51
N TRP A 91 12.25 -0.54 0.98
CA TRP A 91 11.11 0.34 1.21
C TRP A 91 9.82 -0.43 1.41
N VAL A 92 8.89 0.18 2.14
CA VAL A 92 7.51 -0.27 2.25
C VAL A 92 6.61 0.88 1.81
N THR A 93 5.68 0.58 0.91
CA THR A 93 4.68 1.53 0.43
C THR A 93 3.28 1.05 0.79
N ALA A 94 2.42 2.00 1.16
CA ALA A 94 0.98 1.82 1.22
C ALA A 94 0.35 2.71 0.16
N ASP A 95 -0.29 2.10 -0.83
CA ASP A 95 -0.80 2.75 -2.02
C ASP A 95 -2.33 2.70 -2.02
N LEU A 96 -2.96 3.78 -2.45
CA LEU A 96 -4.39 3.85 -2.75
C LEU A 96 -4.57 4.28 -4.21
N PHE A 97 -5.32 3.49 -4.96
CA PHE A 97 -5.66 3.75 -6.36
C PHE A 97 -7.16 3.95 -6.52
N ASP A 98 -7.55 4.91 -7.35
CA ASP A 98 -8.91 5.03 -7.88
C ASP A 98 -8.99 4.39 -9.28
N THR A 99 -10.14 3.81 -9.62
CA THR A 99 -10.36 3.14 -10.90
C THR A 99 -11.60 3.64 -11.64
N ASP A 100 -11.55 3.61 -12.97
CA ASP A 100 -12.68 3.97 -13.84
C ASP A 100 -13.66 2.81 -14.06
N GLU A 101 -14.71 3.06 -14.85
CA GLU A 101 -15.70 2.05 -15.22
C GLU A 101 -15.16 0.87 -16.02
N ASN A 102 -13.92 0.96 -16.53
CA ASN A 102 -13.21 -0.11 -17.23
C ASN A 102 -12.18 -0.80 -16.31
N ASP A 103 -12.27 -0.58 -15.00
CA ASP A 103 -11.36 -1.06 -13.95
C ASP A 103 -9.91 -0.53 -14.09
N LYS A 104 -9.67 0.50 -14.92
CA LYS A 104 -8.32 1.06 -15.13
C LYS A 104 -7.96 2.05 -14.05
N VAL A 105 -6.68 2.10 -13.70
CA VAL A 105 -6.19 3.07 -12.71
C VAL A 105 -6.22 4.48 -13.27
N ILE A 106 -6.84 5.40 -12.54
CA ILE A 106 -6.99 6.81 -12.96
C ILE A 106 -6.43 7.83 -11.97
N GLU A 107 -6.14 7.40 -10.74
CA GLU A 107 -5.57 8.25 -9.70
C GLU A 107 -4.81 7.42 -8.67
N HIS A 108 -3.78 7.99 -8.07
CA HIS A 108 -2.89 7.27 -7.15
C HIS A 108 -2.34 8.18 -6.05
N TRP A 109 -2.46 7.70 -4.81
CA TRP A 109 -1.82 8.24 -3.62
C TRP A 109 -0.92 7.18 -3.01
N ASP A 110 0.20 7.61 -2.44
CA ASP A 110 1.05 6.73 -1.64
C ASP A 110 1.54 7.39 -0.35
N VAL A 111 1.96 6.54 0.57
CA VAL A 111 2.93 6.86 1.60
C VAL A 111 4.03 5.81 1.58
N ILE A 112 5.27 6.25 1.74
CA ILE A 112 6.45 5.39 1.66
C ILE A 112 7.34 5.58 2.89
N GLN A 113 7.89 4.47 3.39
CA GLN A 113 8.82 4.45 4.51
C GLN A 113 9.99 3.51 4.22
N GLU A 114 11.19 3.88 4.69
CA GLU A 114 12.36 3.00 4.65
C GLU A 114 12.10 1.74 5.50
N PHE A 115 12.47 0.57 4.98
CA PHE A 115 12.28 -0.69 5.69
C PHE A 115 13.24 -0.80 6.87
N ALA A 116 12.70 -0.95 8.07
CA ALA A 116 13.50 -1.15 9.27
C ALA A 116 13.82 -2.64 9.47
N THR A 117 15.11 -2.99 9.53
CA THR A 117 15.56 -4.36 9.79
C THR A 117 15.43 -4.78 11.26
N GLN A 118 15.27 -3.82 12.17
CA GLN A 118 15.04 -4.04 13.60
C GLN A 118 13.83 -3.23 14.04
N THR A 119 12.93 -3.86 14.78
CA THR A 119 11.70 -3.23 15.28
C THR A 119 11.54 -3.49 16.77
N VAL A 120 10.78 -2.65 17.45
CA VAL A 120 10.50 -2.80 18.90
C VAL A 120 9.86 -4.16 19.20
N SER A 121 8.92 -4.61 18.34
CA SER A 121 8.21 -5.89 18.51
C SER A 121 8.93 -7.11 17.96
N GLY A 122 10.08 -6.96 17.30
CA GLY A 122 10.76 -8.05 16.58
C GLY A 122 10.01 -8.59 15.35
N ARG A 123 8.86 -8.01 15.01
CA ARG A 123 8.12 -8.26 13.76
C ARG A 123 8.68 -7.41 12.64
N THR A 124 8.54 -7.86 11.41
CA THR A 124 8.89 -6.99 10.28
C THR A 124 7.77 -5.97 10.03
N MET A 125 8.00 -5.04 9.10
CA MET A 125 6.94 -4.14 8.66
C MET A 125 5.89 -4.83 7.77
N VAL A 126 6.14 -6.07 7.31
CA VAL A 126 5.37 -6.73 6.23
C VAL A 126 4.89 -8.14 6.55
N ASP A 127 5.34 -8.75 7.63
CA ASP A 127 4.89 -10.07 8.10
C ASP A 127 3.45 -10.01 8.66
N GLY A 128 2.98 -11.14 9.19
CA GLY A 128 1.58 -11.31 9.58
C GLY A 128 0.72 -11.91 8.46
N SER A 129 -0.59 -12.02 8.70
CA SER A 129 -1.51 -12.61 7.72
C SER A 129 -1.61 -11.74 6.46
N THR A 130 -1.66 -12.41 5.31
CA THR A 130 -1.96 -11.81 4.00
C THR A 130 -3.27 -12.35 3.41
N HIS A 131 -3.90 -13.32 4.07
CA HIS A 131 -5.20 -13.86 3.68
C HIS A 131 -6.32 -13.04 4.32
N ILE A 132 -7.26 -12.58 3.49
CA ILE A 132 -8.44 -11.85 3.94
C ILE A 132 -9.54 -12.86 4.29
N GLU A 133 -10.00 -12.81 5.53
CA GLU A 133 -11.09 -13.61 6.07
C GLU A 133 -12.25 -12.71 6.50
N ASP A 134 -13.37 -13.29 6.91
CA ASP A 134 -14.54 -12.55 7.46
C ASP A 134 -15.09 -11.45 6.53
N LEU A 135 -15.15 -11.71 5.21
CA LEU A 135 -15.65 -10.74 4.23
C LEU A 135 -17.09 -10.28 4.51
N ASP A 136 -17.90 -11.10 5.19
CA ASP A 136 -19.25 -10.76 5.64
C ASP A 136 -19.26 -9.65 6.72
N LYS A 137 -18.13 -9.39 7.38
CA LYS A 137 -17.98 -8.34 8.40
C LYS A 137 -17.39 -7.04 7.85
N THR A 138 -17.12 -6.94 6.55
CA THR A 138 -16.45 -5.79 5.93
C THR A 138 -17.02 -4.44 6.39
N GLU A 139 -18.34 -4.24 6.25
CA GLU A 139 -18.97 -2.97 6.60
C GLU A 139 -18.94 -2.68 8.11
N ALA A 140 -19.10 -3.72 8.94
CA ALA A 140 -19.00 -3.57 10.39
C ALA A 140 -17.57 -3.21 10.83
N ASN A 141 -16.56 -3.81 10.20
CA ASN A 141 -15.14 -3.53 10.48
C ASN A 141 -14.76 -2.12 10.04
N LYS A 142 -15.18 -1.66 8.86
CA LYS A 142 -14.99 -0.26 8.42
C LYS A 142 -15.59 0.72 9.41
N ALA A 143 -16.83 0.50 9.84
CA ALA A 143 -17.49 1.35 10.83
C ALA A 143 -16.73 1.36 12.17
N LYS A 144 -16.21 0.21 12.61
CA LYS A 144 -15.41 0.09 13.84
C LYS A 144 -14.09 0.86 13.75
N VAL A 145 -13.37 0.78 12.63
CA VAL A 145 -12.12 1.52 12.40
C VAL A 145 -12.38 3.02 12.32
N GLN A 146 -13.43 3.45 11.62
CA GLN A 146 -13.83 4.87 11.58
C GLN A 146 -14.14 5.39 12.98
N GLN A 147 -14.93 4.64 13.76
CA GLN A 147 -15.26 5.02 15.13
C GLN A 147 -14.01 5.10 16.01
N PHE A 148 -13.03 4.20 15.84
CA PHE A 148 -11.75 4.28 16.54
C PHE A 148 -11.03 5.60 16.23
N CYS A 149 -10.92 5.97 14.95
CA CYS A 149 -10.32 7.23 14.53
C CYS A 149 -11.04 8.43 15.15
N ASP A 150 -12.38 8.46 15.07
CA ASP A 150 -13.17 9.58 15.55
C ASP A 150 -13.12 9.74 17.08
N VAL A 151 -13.25 8.63 17.82
CA VAL A 151 -13.33 8.64 19.28
C VAL A 151 -11.96 8.82 19.92
N VAL A 152 -10.97 8.06 19.46
CA VAL A 152 -9.67 7.96 20.12
C VAL A 152 -8.66 8.93 19.50
N LEU A 153 -8.42 8.85 18.20
CA LEU A 153 -7.34 9.62 17.56
C LEU A 153 -7.70 11.10 17.39
N VAL A 154 -8.91 11.40 16.93
CA VAL A 154 -9.41 12.77 16.73
C VAL A 154 -10.04 13.30 18.01
N GLY A 155 -10.88 12.48 18.66
CA GLY A 155 -11.62 12.86 19.87
C GLY A 155 -10.80 12.85 21.15
N GLY A 156 -9.60 12.24 21.15
CA GLY A 156 -8.70 12.20 22.30
C GLY A 156 -9.19 11.37 23.49
N GLN A 157 -10.23 10.55 23.33
CA GLN A 157 -10.79 9.69 24.40
C GLN A 157 -9.99 8.40 24.52
N PHE A 158 -8.71 8.52 24.91
CA PHE A 158 -7.78 7.38 25.03
C PHE A 158 -8.19 6.35 26.07
N ASP A 159 -9.03 6.72 27.06
CA ASP A 159 -9.64 5.80 28.02
C ASP A 159 -10.55 4.74 27.35
N LYS A 160 -10.95 4.95 26.09
CA LYS A 160 -11.78 4.04 25.30
C LYS A 160 -11.00 3.16 24.32
N VAL A 161 -9.67 3.19 24.33
CA VAL A 161 -8.85 2.44 23.36
C VAL A 161 -9.14 0.94 23.35
N THR A 162 -9.47 0.36 24.52
CA THR A 162 -9.78 -1.07 24.69
C THR A 162 -11.13 -1.49 24.09
N ASP A 163 -11.98 -0.54 23.68
CA ASP A 163 -13.21 -0.84 22.92
C ASP A 163 -12.91 -1.19 21.45
N PHE A 164 -11.68 -0.90 20.99
CA PHE A 164 -11.25 -1.01 19.60
C PHE A 164 -10.02 -1.90 19.43
N ILE A 165 -9.06 -1.82 20.36
CA ILE A 165 -7.84 -2.62 20.34
C ILE A 165 -7.95 -3.75 21.37
N SER A 166 -7.59 -4.96 20.95
CA SER A 166 -7.61 -6.15 21.79
C SER A 166 -6.70 -5.99 23.01
N THR A 167 -7.24 -6.30 24.19
CA THR A 167 -6.50 -6.33 25.47
C THR A 167 -5.66 -7.60 25.64
N GLU A 168 -5.85 -8.61 24.79
CA GLU A 168 -5.13 -9.89 24.86
C GLU A 168 -3.94 -9.91 23.90
N ARG A 169 -4.14 -9.47 22.65
CA ARG A 169 -3.11 -9.50 21.61
C ARG A 169 -3.36 -8.43 20.56
N TYR A 170 -2.35 -7.59 20.36
CA TYR A 170 -2.29 -6.62 19.27
C TYR A 170 -0.87 -6.65 18.70
N ASP A 171 -0.73 -7.18 17.49
CA ASP A 171 0.56 -7.30 16.82
C ASP A 171 0.87 -5.98 16.09
N GLN A 172 1.99 -5.35 16.44
CA GLN A 172 2.43 -4.10 15.82
C GLN A 172 3.47 -4.36 14.71
N HIS A 173 3.28 -3.64 13.59
CA HIS A 173 4.20 -3.61 12.46
C HIS A 173 4.83 -2.23 12.25
N ASN A 174 4.45 -1.23 13.07
CA ASN A 174 5.21 0.02 13.13
C ASN A 174 6.57 -0.28 13.79
N PRO A 175 7.70 0.04 13.13
CA PRO A 175 9.01 -0.32 13.66
C PRO A 175 9.36 0.34 14.99
N ALA A 176 8.70 1.44 15.35
CA ALA A 176 8.96 2.24 16.55
C ALA A 176 7.99 2.00 17.71
N VAL A 177 6.97 1.14 17.55
CA VAL A 177 5.89 0.92 18.53
C VAL A 177 5.87 -0.55 18.92
N GLY A 178 5.73 -0.83 20.21
CA GLY A 178 5.69 -2.19 20.74
C GLY A 178 4.35 -2.89 20.52
N ASP A 179 4.31 -4.20 20.72
CA ASP A 179 3.05 -4.96 20.72
C ASP A 179 2.19 -4.61 21.93
N GLY A 180 0.89 -4.88 21.79
CA GLY A 180 -0.07 -4.69 22.88
C GLY A 180 -0.44 -3.23 23.10
N LEU A 181 -1.05 -2.95 24.24
CA LEU A 181 -1.56 -1.61 24.59
C LEU A 181 -0.49 -0.68 25.19
N ASP A 182 0.61 -1.24 25.69
CA ASP A 182 1.70 -0.50 26.33
C ASP A 182 2.77 -0.01 25.32
N GLY A 183 2.58 -0.34 24.04
CA GLY A 183 3.53 -0.14 22.94
C GLY A 183 3.67 1.29 22.43
#